data_AF-A0A2E8FH51-F1
#
_entry.id   AF-A0A2E8FH51-F1
#
_cell.length_a   1.000
_cell.length_b   1.000
_cell.length_c   1.000
_cell.angle_alpha   90.00
_cell.angle_beta   90.00
_cell.angle_gamma   90.00
#
_symmetry.space_group_name_H-M   'P 1'
#
loop_
_entity.id
_entity.type
_entity.pdbx_description
1 polymer ?
#
loop_
_entity_poly.entity_id
_entity_poly.type
_entity_poly.pdbx_seq_one_letter_code
_entity_poly.pdbx_strand_id
1 'polypeptide(L)'
;MNDWKGKILGACILLVVLRIAIGWQFLYEGLWKIQTQSTAKPWTSAGYLRNARGPLRKVFRGMTGDADQQNWLNAEWVTTRWETWQSHFVSHHGLNKQQVRRLDVLLNGPKDFRAALKALPQGVKFRGTLAKRLKFQAETGRLIIDGRFHLTPRERDAALALAPIEENPPPERREGNDAARKYQAALKIAFARASRLSFKERLRASLLGDPDRSGLTIRKRGSDVPMEIRLGEIELYRKQLARYEQDLAAAETGFQHDHVGQLAVPGFGNTIEIRTSLIGPIRGLEQELVDAAEKLLTDEQRLRGPIKMPATRIDQIDALTMWSLTVLGALLILGLCSRVAAVGGAGLLLMFYLAMPPWPGVPPAPGPEHSLWVNKNLIEIIALLALAFLPTGRWFGIDALVGHLPLKLKTRTTADSTTTEDDSSPEETRAADQEPAETEESDAVQTDGDVVDVDHSNETDDKPKPE
;
A
#
# COMPACT_ATOMS: atom_id res chain seq x y z
N MET A 1 -40.86 -30.20 39.45
CA MET A 1 -39.91 -30.75 38.46
C MET A 1 -40.16 -30.26 37.03
N ASN A 2 -41.42 -30.06 36.58
CA ASN A 2 -41.73 -29.58 35.22
C ASN A 2 -41.33 -28.12 34.93
N ASP A 3 -41.44 -27.24 35.93
CA ASP A 3 -41.09 -25.81 35.79
C ASP A 3 -39.58 -25.59 35.53
N TRP A 4 -38.71 -26.44 36.09
CA TRP A 4 -37.25 -26.36 35.91
C TRP A 4 -36.82 -26.74 34.48
N LYS A 5 -37.45 -27.77 33.89
CA LYS A 5 -37.18 -28.18 32.49
C LYS A 5 -37.60 -27.10 31.49
N GLY A 6 -38.74 -26.44 31.74
CA GLY A 6 -39.19 -25.32 30.91
C GLY A 6 -38.24 -24.12 30.96
N LYS A 7 -37.73 -23.77 32.15
CA LYS A 7 -36.73 -22.70 32.33
C LYS A 7 -35.41 -23.01 31.62
N ILE A 8 -34.92 -24.25 31.70
CA ILE A 8 -33.71 -24.69 30.99
C ILE A 8 -33.90 -24.61 29.47
N LEU A 9 -35.04 -25.08 28.96
CA LEU A 9 -35.36 -25.02 27.53
C LEU A 9 -35.42 -23.56 27.04
N GLY A 10 -36.09 -22.68 27.80
CA GLY A 10 -36.14 -21.25 27.50
C GLY A 10 -34.75 -20.61 27.44
N ALA A 11 -33.88 -20.91 28.41
CA ALA A 11 -32.49 -20.42 28.39
C ALA A 11 -31.70 -20.91 27.17
N CYS A 12 -31.85 -22.19 26.79
CA CYS A 12 -31.18 -22.74 25.60
C CYS A 12 -31.65 -22.03 24.32
N ILE A 13 -32.96 -21.78 24.19
CA ILE A 13 -33.53 -21.05 23.04
C ILE A 13 -32.96 -19.63 22.99
N LEU A 14 -32.94 -18.89 24.11
CA LEU A 14 -32.40 -17.54 24.15
C LEU A 14 -30.92 -17.49 23.77
N LEU A 15 -30.11 -18.45 24.20
CA LEU A 15 -28.69 -18.55 23.81
C LEU A 15 -28.52 -18.83 22.32
N VAL A 16 -29.37 -19.66 21.72
CA VAL A 16 -29.38 -19.90 20.27
C VAL A 16 -29.80 -18.65 19.51
N VAL A 17 -30.84 -17.95 19.98
CA VAL A 17 -31.29 -16.68 19.39
C VAL A 17 -30.17 -15.64 19.47
N LEU A 18 -29.47 -15.53 20.60
CA LEU A 18 -28.31 -14.66 20.75
C LEU A 18 -27.21 -15.00 19.75
N ARG A 19 -26.87 -16.29 19.59
CA ARG A 19 -25.89 -16.75 18.60
C ARG A 19 -26.29 -16.35 17.17
N ILE A 20 -27.55 -16.56 16.81
CA ILE A 20 -28.08 -16.21 15.49
C ILE A 20 -28.08 -14.69 15.29
N ALA A 21 -28.44 -13.92 16.31
CA ALA A 21 -28.46 -12.45 16.25
C ALA A 21 -27.07 -11.87 16.02
N ILE A 22 -26.06 -12.33 16.78
CA ILE A 22 -24.66 -11.89 16.58
C ILE A 22 -24.16 -12.36 15.21
N GLY A 23 -24.47 -13.60 14.81
CA GLY A 23 -24.11 -14.13 13.50
C GLY A 23 -24.73 -13.32 12.35
N TRP A 24 -25.98 -12.88 12.50
CA TRP A 24 -26.68 -12.01 11.56
C TRP A 24 -25.98 -10.66 11.41
N GLN A 25 -25.62 -10.02 12.53
CA GLN A 25 -24.88 -8.75 12.51
C GLN A 25 -23.57 -8.88 11.73
N PHE A 26 -22.79 -9.94 11.98
CA PHE A 26 -21.54 -10.20 11.28
C PHE A 26 -21.76 -10.44 9.78
N LEU A 27 -22.72 -11.31 9.45
CA LEU A 27 -23.00 -11.66 8.06
C LEU A 27 -23.47 -10.44 7.27
N TYR A 28 -24.42 -9.69 7.82
CA TYR A 28 -24.94 -8.48 7.18
C TYR A 28 -23.84 -7.44 6.99
N GLU A 29 -23.04 -7.16 8.02
CA GLU A 29 -21.93 -6.21 7.95
C GLU A 29 -20.86 -6.63 6.93
N GLY A 30 -20.56 -7.92 6.82
CA GLY A 30 -19.64 -8.46 5.82
C GLY A 30 -20.19 -8.34 4.40
N LEU A 31 -21.44 -8.77 4.17
CA LEU A 31 -22.10 -8.70 2.88
C LEU A 31 -22.28 -7.26 2.39
N TRP A 32 -22.68 -6.35 3.27
CA TRP A 32 -22.79 -4.93 2.95
C TRP A 32 -21.45 -4.37 2.47
N LYS A 33 -20.35 -4.64 3.19
CA LYS A 33 -19.00 -4.21 2.79
C LYS A 33 -18.58 -4.79 1.44
N ILE A 34 -18.85 -6.07 1.19
CA ILE A 34 -18.58 -6.71 -0.11
C ILE A 34 -19.38 -6.05 -1.23
N GLN A 35 -20.66 -5.77 -1.01
CA GLN A 35 -21.52 -5.11 -2.00
C GLN A 35 -21.03 -3.70 -2.34
N THR A 36 -20.48 -2.96 -1.37
CA THR A 36 -19.93 -1.62 -1.68
C THR A 36 -18.74 -1.67 -2.65
N GLN A 37 -18.05 -2.82 -2.79
CA GLN A 37 -16.88 -2.95 -3.68
C GLN A 37 -17.21 -2.79 -5.17
N SER A 38 -18.50 -2.86 -5.55
CA SER A 38 -18.99 -2.58 -6.90
C SER A 38 -19.57 -1.17 -7.06
N THR A 39 -19.44 -0.31 -6.05
CA THR A 39 -19.96 1.07 -6.07
C THR A 39 -18.83 2.08 -6.21
N ALA A 40 -19.17 3.35 -6.48
CA ALA A 40 -18.20 4.44 -6.61
C ALA A 40 -17.43 4.76 -5.31
N LYS A 41 -17.93 4.30 -4.16
CA LYS A 41 -17.32 4.52 -2.84
C LYS A 41 -17.17 3.17 -2.11
N PRO A 42 -16.20 2.34 -2.51
CA PRO A 42 -15.97 1.06 -1.86
C PRO A 42 -15.61 1.26 -0.39
N TRP A 43 -16.15 0.40 0.47
CA TRP A 43 -15.77 0.37 1.87
C TRP A 43 -14.29 0.03 2.01
N THR A 44 -13.63 0.67 2.96
CA THR A 44 -12.24 0.38 3.35
C THR A 44 -12.04 0.60 4.84
N SER A 45 -11.23 -0.26 5.47
CA SER A 45 -10.75 -0.12 6.84
C SER A 45 -9.66 0.95 6.98
N ALA A 46 -9.17 1.54 5.88
CA ALA A 46 -8.09 2.51 5.88
C ALA A 46 -8.35 3.68 6.83
N GLY A 47 -9.56 4.24 6.81
CA GLY A 47 -9.94 5.33 7.70
C GLY A 47 -9.92 4.91 9.18
N TYR A 48 -10.35 3.70 9.48
CA TYR A 48 -10.38 3.16 10.83
C TYR A 48 -8.95 2.92 11.36
N LEU A 49 -8.14 2.18 10.61
CA LEU A 49 -6.78 1.80 11.03
C LEU A 49 -5.81 2.98 11.09
N ARG A 50 -5.92 3.95 10.16
CA ARG A 50 -5.07 5.17 10.18
C ARG A 50 -5.34 6.05 11.39
N ASN A 51 -6.58 6.03 11.89
CA ASN A 51 -7.01 6.80 13.04
C ASN A 51 -6.96 6.00 14.35
N ALA A 52 -6.36 4.80 14.36
CA ALA A 52 -6.24 3.98 15.57
C ALA A 52 -5.57 4.77 16.71
N ARG A 53 -6.00 4.49 17.95
CA ARG A 53 -5.60 5.21 19.17
C ARG A 53 -5.22 4.24 20.28
N GLY A 54 -4.58 4.75 21.32
CA GLY A 54 -4.15 3.97 22.47
C GLY A 54 -2.85 3.19 22.24
N PRO A 55 -2.49 2.27 23.15
CA PRO A 55 -1.16 1.65 23.19
C PRO A 55 -0.80 0.84 21.93
N LEU A 56 -1.80 0.23 21.29
CA LEU A 56 -1.60 -0.60 20.10
C LEU A 56 -1.71 0.20 18.78
N ARG A 57 -1.83 1.53 18.84
CA ARG A 57 -1.94 2.41 17.66
C ARG A 57 -0.91 2.10 16.57
N LYS A 58 0.36 1.92 16.94
CA LYS A 58 1.45 1.65 15.98
C LYS A 58 1.23 0.33 15.23
N VAL A 59 0.71 -0.69 15.90
CA VAL A 59 0.40 -2.00 15.29
C VAL A 59 -0.70 -1.83 14.25
N PHE A 60 -1.83 -1.23 14.62
CA PHE A 60 -2.97 -1.05 13.72
C PHE A 60 -2.66 -0.12 12.55
N ARG A 61 -1.94 0.99 12.78
CA ARG A 61 -1.47 1.85 11.69
C ARG A 61 -0.50 1.11 10.77
N GLY A 62 0.39 0.28 11.32
CA GLY A 62 1.32 -0.55 10.57
C GLY A 62 0.64 -1.57 9.64
N MET A 63 -0.54 -2.08 10.01
CA MET A 63 -1.33 -2.99 9.16
C MET A 63 -1.72 -2.36 7.83
N THR A 64 -1.85 -1.03 7.76
CA THR A 64 -2.18 -0.33 6.50
C THR A 64 -1.04 -0.38 5.48
N GLY A 65 0.21 -0.62 5.93
CA GLY A 65 1.43 -0.56 5.13
C GLY A 65 1.88 0.85 4.74
N ASP A 66 0.98 1.83 4.79
CA ASP A 66 1.24 3.24 4.48
C ASP A 66 0.22 4.14 5.18
N ALA A 67 0.33 4.22 6.52
CA ALA A 67 -0.64 4.91 7.37
C ALA A 67 -0.70 6.41 7.05
N ASP A 68 0.46 6.97 6.77
CA ASP A 68 0.66 8.38 6.45
C ASP A 68 0.60 8.68 4.97
N GLN A 69 0.43 7.65 4.13
CA GLN A 69 0.29 7.79 2.69
C GLN A 69 1.55 8.39 2.01
N GLN A 70 2.73 8.14 2.59
CA GLN A 70 4.00 8.65 2.08
C GLN A 70 4.42 8.00 0.77
N ASN A 71 3.96 6.78 0.47
CA ASN A 71 4.30 6.11 -0.78
C ASN A 71 3.78 6.89 -2.00
N TRP A 72 2.66 7.60 -1.86
CA TRP A 72 2.13 8.49 -2.90
C TRP A 72 3.05 9.67 -3.20
N LEU A 73 3.90 10.06 -2.25
CA LEU A 73 4.90 11.12 -2.41
C LEU A 73 6.23 10.59 -2.97
N ASN A 74 6.33 9.28 -3.21
CA ASN A 74 7.47 8.64 -3.85
C ASN A 74 7.15 8.37 -5.32
N ALA A 75 7.82 9.10 -6.22
CA ALA A 75 7.62 8.97 -7.66
C ALA A 75 7.92 7.56 -8.18
N GLU A 76 8.95 6.89 -7.65
CA GLU A 76 9.31 5.53 -8.06
C GLU A 76 8.22 4.52 -7.70
N TRP A 77 7.67 4.62 -6.49
CA TRP A 77 6.58 3.76 -6.05
C TRP A 77 5.34 3.92 -6.93
N VAL A 78 4.92 5.17 -7.19
CA VAL A 78 3.74 5.45 -8.04
C VAL A 78 3.97 5.01 -9.48
N THR A 79 5.16 5.25 -10.03
CA THR A 79 5.47 4.81 -11.41
C THR A 79 5.49 3.29 -11.56
N THR A 80 6.07 2.56 -10.60
CA THR A 80 6.06 1.10 -10.57
C THR A 80 4.64 0.54 -10.48
N ARG A 81 3.79 1.17 -9.65
CA ARG A 81 2.37 0.84 -9.55
C ARG A 81 1.66 0.99 -10.90
N TRP A 82 1.88 2.11 -11.60
CA TRP A 82 1.27 2.36 -12.91
C TRP A 82 1.79 1.41 -14.00
N GLU A 83 3.06 1.03 -13.98
CA GLU A 83 3.64 0.04 -14.91
C GLU A 83 3.07 -1.36 -14.68
N THR A 84 2.92 -1.75 -13.41
CA THR A 84 2.30 -3.03 -13.03
C THR A 84 0.86 -3.07 -13.52
N TRP A 85 0.11 -2.00 -13.28
CA TRP A 85 -1.25 -1.85 -13.78
C TRP A 85 -1.31 -1.89 -15.32
N GLN A 86 -0.43 -1.16 -16.01
CA GLN A 86 -0.36 -1.14 -17.47
C GLN A 86 -0.16 -2.56 -18.03
N SER A 87 0.74 -3.33 -17.41
CA SER A 87 1.03 -4.70 -17.82
C SER A 87 -0.22 -5.59 -17.68
N HIS A 88 -0.93 -5.49 -16.56
CA HIS A 88 -2.19 -6.19 -16.35
C HIS A 88 -3.30 -5.71 -17.30
N PHE A 89 -3.35 -4.42 -17.61
CA PHE A 89 -4.32 -3.83 -18.54
C PHE A 89 -4.15 -4.42 -19.94
N VAL A 90 -2.90 -4.48 -20.40
CA VAL A 90 -2.53 -5.04 -21.69
C VAL A 90 -2.94 -6.51 -21.79
N SER A 91 -2.64 -7.32 -20.77
CA SER A 91 -2.97 -8.74 -20.76
C SER A 91 -4.46 -9.01 -20.64
N HIS A 92 -5.17 -8.32 -19.74
CA HIS A 92 -6.60 -8.53 -19.48
C HIS A 92 -7.47 -8.24 -20.70
N HIS A 93 -7.20 -7.12 -21.37
CA HIS A 93 -7.97 -6.69 -22.55
C HIS A 93 -7.38 -7.18 -23.88
N GLY A 94 -6.21 -7.83 -23.88
CA GLY A 94 -5.58 -8.37 -25.10
C GLY A 94 -5.28 -7.26 -26.12
N LEU A 95 -4.61 -6.19 -25.70
CA LEU A 95 -4.36 -5.02 -26.54
C LEU A 95 -3.51 -5.37 -27.76
N ASN A 96 -3.88 -4.82 -28.92
CA ASN A 96 -3.06 -4.94 -30.13
C ASN A 96 -1.81 -4.04 -30.06
N LYS A 97 -0.85 -4.26 -30.98
CA LYS A 97 0.42 -3.50 -31.01
C LYS A 97 0.24 -1.98 -31.06
N GLN A 98 -0.80 -1.48 -31.74
CA GLN A 98 -1.06 -0.05 -31.83
C GLN A 98 -1.61 0.50 -30.51
N GLN A 99 -2.52 -0.21 -29.86
CA GLN A 99 -3.06 0.14 -28.54
C GLN A 99 -1.96 0.13 -27.47
N VAL A 100 -1.14 -0.92 -27.44
CA VAL A 100 0.02 -1.01 -26.52
C VAL A 100 0.94 0.19 -26.71
N ARG A 101 1.29 0.53 -27.95
CA ARG A 101 2.14 1.70 -28.24
C ARG A 101 1.49 3.01 -27.81
N ARG A 102 0.18 3.19 -28.00
CA ARG A 102 -0.53 4.40 -27.57
C ARG A 102 -0.53 4.52 -26.06
N LEU A 103 -0.82 3.43 -25.35
CA LEU A 103 -0.79 3.39 -23.89
C LEU A 103 0.61 3.66 -23.33
N ASP A 104 1.64 3.08 -23.94
CA ASP A 104 3.04 3.34 -23.60
C ASP A 104 3.41 4.82 -23.77
N VAL A 105 3.00 5.45 -24.87
CA VAL A 105 3.22 6.89 -25.09
C VAL A 105 2.46 7.75 -24.08
N LEU A 106 1.25 7.37 -23.65
CA LEU A 106 0.53 8.10 -22.60
C LEU A 106 1.29 8.06 -21.27
N LEU A 107 1.78 6.88 -20.88
CA LEU A 107 2.43 6.68 -19.58
C LEU A 107 3.87 7.21 -19.56
N ASN A 108 4.68 6.84 -20.56
CA ASN A 108 6.13 7.08 -20.62
C ASN A 108 6.54 8.26 -21.49
N GLY A 109 5.63 8.77 -22.32
CA GLY A 109 5.93 9.81 -23.30
C GLY A 109 6.52 9.24 -24.59
N PRO A 110 6.43 9.98 -25.71
CA PRO A 110 7.08 9.58 -26.94
C PRO A 110 8.59 9.77 -26.84
N LYS A 111 9.37 8.89 -27.49
CA LYS A 111 10.84 9.01 -27.54
C LYS A 111 11.32 10.34 -28.15
N ASP A 112 10.52 10.88 -29.07
CA ASP A 112 10.80 12.14 -29.73
C ASP A 112 9.52 12.82 -30.25
N PHE A 113 9.59 14.13 -30.45
CA PHE A 113 8.53 14.93 -31.05
C PHE A 113 8.98 15.44 -32.42
N ARG A 114 8.27 15.04 -33.46
CA ARG A 114 8.69 15.30 -34.85
C ARG A 114 7.76 16.28 -35.54
N ALA A 115 8.32 17.11 -36.41
CA ALA A 115 7.58 17.92 -37.38
C ALA A 115 8.24 17.84 -38.76
N ALA A 116 7.44 17.90 -39.82
CA ALA A 116 7.94 17.85 -41.18
C ALA A 116 8.70 19.14 -41.52
N LEU A 117 9.94 19.01 -42.01
CA LEU A 117 10.77 20.11 -42.45
C LEU A 117 11.69 19.60 -43.57
N LYS A 118 11.51 20.10 -44.79
CA LYS A 118 12.26 19.60 -45.96
C LYS A 118 13.76 19.93 -45.89
N ALA A 119 14.10 21.14 -45.45
CA ALA A 119 15.48 21.60 -45.32
C ALA A 119 15.59 22.62 -44.19
N LEU A 120 16.75 22.69 -43.55
CA LEU A 120 17.08 23.78 -42.63
C LEU A 120 17.33 25.08 -43.42
N PRO A 121 16.87 26.26 -42.92
CA PRO A 121 17.24 27.54 -43.51
C PRO A 121 18.76 27.74 -43.47
N GLN A 122 19.31 28.45 -44.46
CA GLN A 122 20.75 28.73 -44.52
C GLN A 122 21.21 29.49 -43.25
N GLY A 123 22.34 29.05 -42.67
CA GLY A 123 22.93 29.66 -41.47
C GLY A 123 22.40 29.13 -40.14
N VAL A 124 21.30 28.37 -40.11
CA VAL A 124 20.76 27.80 -38.87
C VAL A 124 21.61 26.63 -38.39
N LYS A 125 22.23 26.78 -37.22
CA LYS A 125 22.96 25.71 -36.53
C LYS A 125 22.55 25.66 -35.06
N PHE A 126 22.15 24.49 -34.58
CA PHE A 126 21.86 24.30 -33.16
C PHE A 126 23.17 24.24 -32.37
N ARG A 127 23.30 25.07 -31.32
CA ARG A 127 24.49 25.17 -30.45
C ARG A 127 24.08 25.08 -28.99
N GLY A 128 25.03 24.74 -28.10
CA GLY A 128 24.80 24.72 -26.66
C GLY A 128 23.66 23.80 -26.23
N THR A 129 22.70 24.34 -25.47
CA THR A 129 21.53 23.58 -24.99
C THR A 129 20.59 23.16 -26.13
N LEU A 130 20.47 23.97 -27.20
CA LEU A 130 19.65 23.65 -28.35
C LEU A 130 20.16 22.42 -29.10
N ALA A 131 21.48 22.23 -29.20
CA ALA A 131 22.06 21.05 -29.87
C ALA A 131 21.73 19.73 -29.16
N LYS A 132 21.50 19.77 -27.84
CA LYS A 132 21.11 18.59 -27.05
C LYS A 132 19.63 18.23 -27.25
N ARG A 133 18.78 19.23 -27.50
CA ARG A 133 17.32 19.10 -27.51
C ARG A 133 16.71 19.04 -28.91
N LEU A 134 17.31 19.70 -29.90
CA LEU A 134 16.84 19.79 -31.27
C LEU A 134 17.78 19.09 -32.23
N LYS A 135 17.22 18.26 -33.10
CA LYS A 135 17.93 17.56 -34.17
C LYS A 135 17.17 17.71 -35.48
N PHE A 136 17.88 17.96 -36.58
CA PHE A 136 17.32 17.92 -37.91
C PHE A 136 17.82 16.67 -38.64
N GLN A 137 16.90 15.87 -39.17
CA GLN A 137 17.23 14.70 -39.98
C GLN A 137 16.94 15.02 -41.45
N ALA A 138 18.01 15.19 -42.24
CA ALA A 138 17.91 15.50 -43.67
C ALA A 138 17.27 14.36 -44.47
N GLU A 139 17.62 13.11 -44.16
CA GLU A 139 17.13 11.91 -44.86
C GLU A 139 15.61 11.77 -44.79
N THR A 140 15.02 12.06 -43.63
CA THR A 140 13.57 11.90 -43.40
C THR A 140 12.80 13.20 -43.53
N GLY A 141 13.49 14.34 -43.71
CA GLY A 141 12.90 15.68 -43.74
C GLY A 141 12.15 16.01 -42.45
N ARG A 142 12.79 15.82 -41.29
CA ARG A 142 12.15 16.01 -39.97
C ARG A 142 12.97 16.87 -39.03
N LEU A 143 12.29 17.81 -38.39
CA LEU A 143 12.76 18.48 -37.17
C LEU A 143 12.30 17.66 -35.96
N ILE A 144 13.22 17.37 -35.05
CA ILE A 144 13.02 16.45 -33.93
C ILE A 144 13.39 17.15 -32.63
N ILE A 145 12.48 17.12 -31.66
CA ILE A 145 12.75 17.46 -30.26
C ILE A 145 12.92 16.16 -29.48
N ASP A 146 13.97 16.06 -28.67
CA ASP A 146 14.21 14.91 -27.79
C ASP A 146 13.09 14.77 -26.75
N GLY A 147 12.51 13.57 -26.65
CA GLY A 147 11.39 13.30 -25.77
C GLY A 147 11.72 13.39 -24.28
N ARG A 148 12.97 13.15 -23.88
CA ARG A 148 13.38 13.19 -22.46
C ARG A 148 13.67 14.60 -21.99
N PHE A 149 14.30 15.41 -22.83
CA PHE A 149 14.72 16.75 -22.45
C PHE A 149 13.60 17.77 -22.65
N HIS A 150 12.72 17.57 -23.64
CA HIS A 150 11.78 18.59 -24.13
C HIS A 150 12.48 19.90 -24.51
N LEU A 151 11.71 20.94 -24.84
CA LEU A 151 12.21 22.28 -25.11
C LEU A 151 11.51 23.25 -24.16
N THR A 152 12.27 24.09 -23.46
CA THR A 152 11.67 25.14 -22.60
C THR A 152 11.16 26.32 -23.45
N PRO A 153 10.22 27.15 -22.94
CA PRO A 153 9.77 28.34 -23.67
C PRO A 153 10.92 29.28 -24.07
N ARG A 154 11.90 29.49 -23.17
CA ARG A 154 13.08 30.31 -23.46
C ARG A 154 13.93 29.72 -24.59
N GLU A 155 14.14 28.41 -24.60
CA GLU A 155 14.90 27.74 -25.66
C GLU A 155 14.13 27.72 -26.99
N ARG A 156 12.81 27.60 -26.96
CA ARG A 156 11.97 27.78 -28.15
C ARG A 156 12.17 29.17 -28.75
N ASP A 157 12.13 30.21 -27.93
CA ASP A 157 12.27 31.59 -28.41
C ASP A 157 13.67 31.83 -28.98
N ALA A 158 14.71 31.29 -28.33
CA ALA A 158 16.06 31.29 -28.87
C ALA A 158 16.15 30.53 -30.21
N ALA A 159 15.47 29.39 -30.34
CA ALA A 159 15.45 28.62 -31.58
C ALA A 159 14.65 29.30 -32.70
N LEU A 160 13.61 30.07 -32.39
CA LEU A 160 12.87 30.90 -33.36
C LEU A 160 13.72 32.08 -33.85
N ALA A 161 14.52 32.69 -32.96
CA ALA A 161 15.40 33.81 -33.31
C ALA A 161 16.53 33.43 -34.29
N LEU A 162 16.86 32.15 -34.45
CA LEU A 162 17.85 31.67 -35.42
C LEU A 162 17.42 31.87 -36.89
N ALA A 163 16.12 32.02 -37.16
CA ALA A 163 15.58 32.17 -38.50
C ALA A 163 14.52 33.30 -38.50
N PRO A 164 14.93 34.57 -38.52
CA PRO A 164 14.01 35.71 -38.53
C PRO A 164 13.18 35.74 -39.83
N ILE A 165 11.94 36.21 -39.73
CA ILE A 165 11.03 36.35 -40.89
C ILE A 165 10.91 37.83 -41.21
N GLU A 166 11.14 38.19 -42.47
CA GLU A 166 10.88 39.53 -43.02
C GLU A 166 9.46 39.55 -43.64
N GLU A 167 8.71 40.64 -43.43
CA GLU A 167 7.34 40.76 -43.95
C GLU A 167 7.32 41.00 -45.47
N ASN A 168 8.25 41.82 -45.97
CA ASN A 168 8.40 42.14 -47.39
C ASN A 168 9.86 42.00 -47.85
N PRO A 169 10.38 40.77 -48.02
CA PRO A 169 11.78 40.55 -48.40
C PRO A 169 12.02 40.92 -49.88
N PRO A 170 13.23 41.42 -50.22
CA PRO A 170 13.67 41.59 -51.60
C PRO A 170 13.55 40.26 -52.39
N PRO A 171 13.37 40.30 -53.71
CA PRO A 171 13.17 39.10 -54.55
C PRO A 171 14.19 38.00 -54.28
N GLU A 172 15.45 38.37 -54.10
CA GLU A 172 16.60 37.48 -53.85
C GLU A 172 16.51 36.71 -52.52
N ARG A 173 15.81 37.26 -51.51
CA ARG A 173 15.68 36.63 -50.18
C ARG A 173 14.34 35.95 -49.94
N ARG A 174 13.42 35.95 -50.92
CA ARG A 174 12.08 35.34 -50.78
C ARG A 174 12.15 33.86 -50.45
N GLU A 175 13.01 33.10 -51.13
CA GLU A 175 13.16 31.66 -50.89
C GLU A 175 13.70 31.36 -49.48
N GLY A 176 14.70 32.12 -49.02
CA GLY A 176 15.26 32.00 -47.67
C GLY A 176 14.23 32.35 -46.59
N ASN A 177 13.42 33.38 -46.82
CA ASN A 177 12.34 33.78 -45.93
C ASN A 177 11.23 32.72 -45.85
N ASP A 178 10.89 32.07 -46.98
CA ASP A 178 9.94 30.97 -47.02
C ASP A 178 10.46 29.72 -46.29
N ALA A 179 11.75 29.43 -46.39
CA ALA A 179 12.40 28.38 -45.59
C ALA A 179 12.33 28.69 -44.08
N ALA A 180 12.59 29.95 -43.69
CA ALA A 180 12.46 30.41 -42.31
C ALA A 180 11.02 30.27 -41.79
N ARG A 181 10.01 30.65 -42.58
CA ARG A 181 8.57 30.45 -42.24
C ARG A 181 8.26 28.97 -41.99
N LYS A 182 8.70 28.07 -42.89
CA LYS A 182 8.49 26.62 -42.75
C LYS A 182 9.19 26.04 -41.51
N TYR A 183 10.41 26.49 -41.23
CA TYR A 183 11.14 26.10 -40.02
C TYR A 183 10.42 26.55 -38.74
N GLN A 184 10.02 27.82 -38.64
CA GLN A 184 9.30 28.30 -37.46
C GLN A 184 7.97 27.57 -37.25
N ALA A 185 7.23 27.29 -38.33
CA ALA A 185 6.00 26.50 -38.28
C ALA A 185 6.28 25.08 -37.76
N ALA A 186 7.29 24.39 -38.30
CA ALA A 186 7.68 23.06 -37.86
C ALA A 186 8.11 23.05 -36.39
N LEU A 187 8.90 24.03 -35.96
CA LEU A 187 9.34 24.17 -34.57
C LEU A 187 8.15 24.41 -33.63
N LYS A 188 7.21 25.28 -33.99
CA LYS A 188 5.99 25.52 -33.21
C LYS A 188 5.14 24.26 -33.08
N ILE A 189 5.00 23.47 -34.16
CA ILE A 189 4.28 22.19 -34.14
C ILE A 189 4.98 21.17 -33.23
N ALA A 190 6.30 21.00 -33.40
CA ALA A 190 7.08 20.07 -32.57
C ALA A 190 7.03 20.49 -31.10
N PHE A 191 7.16 21.80 -30.81
CA PHE A 191 7.08 22.36 -29.47
C PHE A 191 5.71 22.16 -28.83
N ALA A 192 4.62 22.43 -29.56
CA ALA A 192 3.27 22.22 -29.04
C ALA A 192 2.95 20.74 -28.74
N ARG A 193 3.61 19.81 -29.45
CA ARG A 193 3.56 18.38 -29.12
C ARG A 193 4.42 18.08 -27.90
N ALA A 194 5.64 18.62 -27.86
CA ALA A 194 6.58 18.44 -26.76
C ALA A 194 6.11 19.07 -25.44
N SER A 195 5.23 20.06 -25.47
CA SER A 195 4.67 20.65 -24.25
C SER A 195 3.63 19.76 -23.57
N ARG A 196 3.15 18.70 -24.23
CA ARG A 196 2.24 17.71 -23.64
C ARG A 196 3.06 16.66 -22.92
N LEU A 197 3.06 16.74 -21.59
CA LEU A 197 3.75 15.81 -20.73
C LEU A 197 2.96 14.48 -20.61
N SER A 198 3.69 13.37 -20.57
CA SER A 198 3.18 12.06 -20.20
C SER A 198 2.78 11.99 -18.73
N PHE A 199 2.06 10.94 -18.32
CA PHE A 199 1.65 10.78 -16.93
C PHE A 199 2.86 10.73 -15.97
N LYS A 200 3.93 10.00 -16.31
CA LYS A 200 5.14 9.96 -15.48
C LYS A 200 5.87 11.30 -15.41
N GLU A 201 5.88 12.06 -16.50
CA GLU A 201 6.46 13.42 -16.51
C GLU A 201 5.61 14.38 -15.69
N ARG A 202 4.28 14.33 -15.79
CA ARG A 202 3.36 15.13 -14.96
C ARG A 202 3.52 14.81 -13.48
N LEU A 203 3.64 13.53 -13.14
CA LEU A 203 3.92 13.07 -11.77
C LEU A 203 5.24 13.65 -11.24
N ARG A 204 6.33 13.51 -12.01
CA ARG A 204 7.65 14.05 -11.62
C ARG A 204 7.63 15.57 -11.55
N ALA A 205 6.96 16.25 -12.47
CA ALA A 205 6.79 17.70 -12.44
C ALA A 205 6.06 18.12 -11.17
N SER A 206 4.99 17.42 -10.78
CA SER A 206 4.26 17.70 -9.54
C SER A 206 5.10 17.44 -8.28
N LEU A 207 5.84 16.32 -8.21
CA LEU A 207 6.56 15.93 -7.00
C LEU A 207 7.94 16.59 -6.83
N LEU A 208 8.67 16.77 -7.93
CA LEU A 208 10.08 17.17 -7.94
C LEU A 208 10.32 18.50 -8.67
N GLY A 209 9.44 18.84 -9.62
CA GLY A 209 9.60 20.03 -10.47
C GLY A 209 8.93 21.28 -9.90
N ASP A 210 7.91 21.10 -9.07
CA ASP A 210 7.16 22.18 -8.45
C ASP A 210 7.93 22.71 -7.23
N PRO A 211 8.39 23.99 -7.27
CA PRO A 211 9.07 24.63 -6.15
C PRO A 211 8.29 24.63 -4.85
N ASP A 212 6.96 24.75 -4.91
CA ASP A 212 6.13 24.81 -3.71
C ASP A 212 6.05 23.40 -3.06
N ARG A 213 6.15 22.34 -3.86
CA ARG A 213 6.14 20.95 -3.36
C ARG A 213 7.50 20.45 -2.88
N SER A 214 8.53 20.65 -3.70
CA SER A 214 9.87 20.09 -3.52
C SER A 214 10.82 21.04 -2.76
N GLY A 215 10.49 22.32 -2.67
CA GLY A 215 11.33 23.35 -2.06
C GLY A 215 12.31 23.96 -3.06
N LEU A 216 12.97 25.04 -2.64
CA LEU A 216 13.99 25.73 -3.42
C LEU A 216 15.26 25.88 -2.60
N THR A 217 16.38 25.50 -3.19
CA THR A 217 17.70 25.88 -2.67
C THR A 217 18.30 26.91 -3.60
N ILE A 218 18.29 28.19 -3.19
CA ILE A 218 18.88 29.27 -3.96
C ILE A 218 20.36 29.34 -3.60
N ARG A 219 21.24 29.03 -4.56
CA ARG A 219 22.69 29.17 -4.41
C ARG A 219 23.17 30.47 -5.04
N LYS A 220 24.23 31.07 -4.48
CA LYS A 220 24.89 32.23 -5.08
C LYS A 220 25.68 31.78 -6.31
N ARG A 221 25.62 32.54 -7.41
CA ARG A 221 26.37 32.23 -8.63
C ARG A 221 27.88 32.15 -8.32
N GLY A 222 28.48 30.97 -8.49
CA GLY A 222 29.90 30.72 -8.21
C GLY A 222 30.24 30.26 -6.79
N SER A 223 29.25 29.95 -5.95
CA SER A 223 29.44 29.37 -4.62
C SER A 223 28.49 28.17 -4.44
N ASP A 224 29.00 27.11 -3.80
CA ASP A 224 28.19 25.93 -3.48
C ASP A 224 27.40 26.08 -2.17
N VAL A 225 27.57 27.20 -1.47
CA VAL A 225 26.84 27.50 -0.23
C VAL A 225 25.43 27.99 -0.58
N PRO A 226 24.37 27.36 -0.02
CA PRO A 226 23.00 27.81 -0.20
C PRO A 226 22.78 29.15 0.51
N MET A 227 22.23 30.14 -0.20
CA MET A 227 21.83 31.43 0.37
C MET A 227 20.45 31.37 1.03
N GLU A 228 19.54 30.58 0.45
CA GLU A 228 18.18 30.45 0.97
C GLU A 228 17.67 29.03 0.70
N ILE A 229 17.09 28.40 1.72
CA ILE A 229 16.42 27.11 1.62
C ILE A 229 14.94 27.34 1.93
N ARG A 230 14.10 27.33 0.89
CA ARG A 230 12.65 27.32 1.04
C ARG A 230 12.18 25.88 1.13
N LEU A 231 11.56 25.55 2.26
CA LEU A 231 10.96 24.24 2.51
C LEU A 231 9.79 24.00 1.57
N GLY A 232 9.78 22.86 0.89
CA GLY A 232 8.63 22.39 0.13
C GLY A 232 7.56 21.79 1.03
N GLU A 233 6.32 21.73 0.54
CA GLU A 233 5.18 21.13 1.24
C GLU A 233 5.43 19.67 1.65
N ILE A 234 6.18 18.88 0.85
CA ILE A 234 6.50 17.49 1.18
C ILE A 234 7.42 17.40 2.41
N GLU A 235 8.44 18.27 2.48
CA GLU A 235 9.34 18.30 3.63
C GLU A 235 8.61 18.85 4.86
N LEU A 236 7.78 19.88 4.68
CA LEU A 236 6.93 20.43 5.73
C LEU A 236 6.00 19.35 6.30
N TYR A 237 5.34 18.58 5.44
CA TYR A 237 4.49 17.46 5.84
C TYR A 237 5.25 16.43 6.68
N ARG A 238 6.46 16.03 6.25
CA ARG A 238 7.30 15.08 7.00
C ARG A 238 7.71 15.64 8.37
N LYS A 239 8.10 16.91 8.44
CA LYS A 239 8.45 17.57 9.70
C LYS A 239 7.25 17.69 10.64
N GLN A 240 6.08 18.05 10.13
CA GLN A 240 4.85 18.07 10.92
C GLN A 240 4.49 16.70 11.46
N LEU A 241 4.60 15.65 10.64
CA LEU A 241 4.31 14.29 11.08
C LEU A 241 5.27 13.85 12.20
N ALA A 242 6.56 14.14 12.06
CA ALA A 242 7.55 13.86 13.10
C ALA A 242 7.23 14.61 14.40
N ARG A 243 6.90 15.91 14.30
CA ARG A 243 6.49 16.72 15.44
C ARG A 243 5.21 16.20 16.08
N TYR A 244 4.20 15.86 15.29
CA TYR A 244 2.95 15.29 15.77
C TYR A 244 3.19 14.01 16.57
N GLU A 245 4.04 13.09 16.09
CA GLU A 245 4.36 11.86 16.84
C GLU A 245 5.17 12.13 18.12
N GLN A 246 6.07 13.13 18.11
CA GLN A 246 6.81 13.57 19.29
C GLN A 246 5.88 14.19 20.35
N ASP A 247 5.05 15.14 19.95
CA ASP A 247 4.12 15.84 20.84
C ASP A 247 3.05 14.86 21.37
N LEU A 248 2.60 13.90 20.55
CA LEU A 248 1.70 12.83 20.98
C LEU A 248 2.34 11.92 22.03
N ALA A 249 3.64 11.65 21.92
CA ALA A 249 4.37 10.84 22.90
C ALA A 249 4.61 11.58 24.23
N ALA A 250 4.69 12.92 24.18
CA ALA A 250 4.85 13.78 25.35
C ALA A 250 3.52 14.21 26.01
N ALA A 251 2.38 13.93 25.37
CA ALA A 251 1.07 14.30 25.90
C ALA A 251 0.69 13.41 27.10
N GLU A 252 0.40 14.03 28.24
CA GLU A 252 0.00 13.34 29.47
C GLU A 252 -1.50 13.51 29.76
N THR A 253 -2.05 14.68 29.40
CA THR A 253 -3.45 15.05 29.69
C THR A 253 -4.33 14.89 28.46
N GLY A 254 -5.63 14.67 28.66
CA GLY A 254 -6.60 14.61 27.56
C GLY A 254 -6.60 15.87 26.69
N PHE A 255 -6.49 17.05 27.31
CA PHE A 255 -6.38 18.33 26.60
C PHE A 255 -5.12 18.40 25.72
N GLN A 256 -3.96 17.93 26.20
CA GLN A 256 -2.74 17.88 25.38
C GLN A 256 -2.92 16.94 24.18
N HIS A 257 -3.55 15.78 24.36
CA HIS A 257 -3.84 14.87 23.26
C HIS A 257 -4.77 15.51 22.20
N ASP A 258 -5.81 16.22 22.65
CA ASP A 258 -6.73 16.93 21.76
C ASP A 258 -6.04 18.09 21.04
N HIS A 259 -5.18 18.83 21.75
CA HIS A 259 -4.38 19.92 21.19
C HIS A 259 -3.41 19.39 20.12
N VAL A 260 -2.75 18.26 20.37
CA VAL A 260 -1.86 17.62 19.39
C VAL A 260 -2.59 17.26 18.10
N GLY A 261 -3.85 16.82 18.19
CA GLY A 261 -4.71 16.57 17.03
C GLY A 261 -5.07 17.83 16.23
N GLN A 262 -4.97 19.01 16.84
CA GLN A 262 -5.30 20.31 16.24
C GLN A 262 -4.06 21.12 15.83
N LEU A 263 -2.84 20.62 16.11
CA LEU A 263 -1.59 21.28 15.74
C LEU A 263 -1.52 21.48 14.22
N ALA A 264 -1.60 22.75 13.81
CA ALA A 264 -1.46 23.22 12.45
C ALA A 264 -0.22 24.14 12.37
N VAL A 265 0.44 24.15 11.21
CA VAL A 265 1.45 25.19 10.95
C VAL A 265 0.72 26.43 10.43
N PRO A 266 0.98 27.63 11.00
CA PRO A 266 0.38 28.86 10.52
C PRO A 266 0.55 29.02 9.00
N GLY A 267 -0.57 29.19 8.29
CA GLY A 267 -0.59 29.37 6.83
C GLY A 267 -0.62 28.08 5.98
N PHE A 268 -0.46 26.89 6.57
CA PHE A 268 -0.41 25.62 5.82
C PHE A 268 -1.45 24.59 6.25
N GLY A 269 -2.15 24.81 7.38
CA GLY A 269 -3.19 23.90 7.86
C GLY A 269 -2.64 22.75 8.71
N ASN A 270 -3.54 21.82 9.06
CA ASN A 270 -3.18 20.63 9.83
C ASN A 270 -2.55 19.54 8.94
N THR A 271 -1.97 18.52 9.57
CA THR A 271 -1.29 17.41 8.85
C THR A 271 -2.21 16.65 7.88
N ILE A 272 -3.53 16.63 8.11
CA ILE A 272 -4.50 15.98 7.23
C ILE A 272 -4.74 16.82 5.97
N GLU A 273 -4.84 18.13 6.11
CA GLU A 273 -5.05 19.08 5.02
C GLU A 273 -3.87 19.07 4.06
N ILE A 274 -2.63 19.19 4.57
CA ILE A 274 -1.41 19.13 3.74
C ILE A 274 -1.29 17.78 3.04
N ARG A 275 -1.55 16.68 3.75
CA ARG A 275 -1.55 15.35 3.12
C ARG A 275 -2.55 15.26 1.97
N THR A 276 -3.74 15.83 2.15
CA THR A 276 -4.81 15.78 1.14
C THR A 276 -4.45 16.65 -0.07
N SER A 277 -3.89 17.85 0.13
CA SER A 277 -3.43 18.71 -0.97
C SER A 277 -2.30 18.08 -1.77
N LEU A 278 -1.37 17.39 -1.09
CA LEU A 278 -0.25 16.69 -1.74
C LEU A 278 -0.72 15.48 -2.54
N ILE A 279 -1.58 14.63 -1.98
CA ILE A 279 -1.92 13.34 -2.59
C ILE A 279 -3.06 13.46 -3.61
N GLY A 280 -3.97 14.42 -3.43
CA GLY A 280 -5.14 14.61 -4.29
C GLY A 280 -4.79 14.67 -5.78
N PRO A 281 -3.87 15.54 -6.22
CA PRO A 281 -3.46 15.62 -7.63
C PRO A 281 -2.82 14.34 -8.16
N ILE A 282 -2.09 13.60 -7.33
CA ILE A 282 -1.41 12.35 -7.74
C ILE A 282 -2.44 11.25 -7.99
N ARG A 283 -3.45 11.15 -7.12
CA ARG A 283 -4.60 10.25 -7.34
C ARG A 283 -5.45 10.68 -8.53
N GLY A 284 -5.57 11.99 -8.76
CA GLY A 284 -6.19 12.53 -9.97
C GLY A 284 -5.46 12.06 -11.23
N LEU A 285 -4.12 12.13 -11.27
CA LEU A 285 -3.32 11.61 -12.38
C LEU A 285 -3.52 10.11 -12.60
N GLU A 286 -3.62 9.34 -11.52
CA GLU A 286 -3.90 7.90 -11.60
C GLU A 286 -5.27 7.62 -12.23
N GLN A 287 -6.32 8.32 -11.80
CA GLN A 287 -7.65 8.18 -12.38
C GLN A 287 -7.67 8.61 -13.85
N GLU A 288 -7.04 9.74 -14.18
CA GLU A 288 -6.93 10.21 -15.56
C GLU A 288 -6.19 9.21 -16.47
N LEU A 289 -5.17 8.52 -15.94
CA LEU A 289 -4.45 7.46 -16.66
C LEU A 289 -5.39 6.29 -16.98
N VAL A 290 -6.17 5.83 -15.99
CA VAL A 290 -7.16 4.76 -16.17
C VAL A 290 -8.18 5.16 -17.23
N ASP A 291 -8.78 6.33 -17.08
CA ASP A 291 -9.79 6.86 -18.01
C ASP A 291 -9.23 7.02 -19.44
N ALA A 292 -7.97 7.46 -19.57
CA ALA A 292 -7.32 7.61 -20.86
C ALA A 292 -7.04 6.25 -21.52
N ALA A 293 -6.71 5.22 -20.74
CA ALA A 293 -6.50 3.87 -21.25
C ALA A 293 -7.82 3.19 -21.66
N GLU A 294 -8.90 3.37 -20.90
CA GLU A 294 -10.22 2.82 -21.23
C GLU A 294 -10.77 3.35 -22.57
N LYS A 295 -10.40 4.58 -22.94
CA LYS A 295 -10.71 5.18 -24.25
C LYS A 295 -9.96 4.53 -25.41
N LEU A 296 -8.90 3.75 -25.15
CA LEU A 296 -8.18 3.00 -26.19
C LEU A 296 -8.84 1.67 -26.53
N LEU A 297 -9.76 1.18 -25.69
CA LEU A 297 -10.40 -0.11 -25.84
C LEU A 297 -11.48 -0.07 -26.93
N THR A 298 -11.62 -1.19 -27.65
CA THR A 298 -12.80 -1.46 -28.48
C THR A 298 -13.99 -1.81 -27.59
N ASP A 299 -15.20 -1.78 -28.15
CA ASP A 299 -16.41 -2.12 -27.40
C ASP A 299 -16.37 -3.55 -26.87
N GLU A 300 -15.89 -4.51 -27.67
CA GLU A 300 -15.66 -5.90 -27.24
C GLU A 300 -14.66 -6.03 -26.09
N GLN A 301 -13.58 -5.24 -26.12
CA GLN A 301 -12.59 -5.24 -25.04
C GLN A 301 -13.16 -4.63 -23.75
N ARG A 302 -14.03 -3.62 -23.86
CA ARG A 302 -14.68 -2.95 -22.73
C ARG A 302 -15.67 -3.89 -22.01
N LEU A 303 -16.28 -4.85 -22.72
CA LEU A 303 -17.16 -5.86 -22.11
C LEU A 303 -16.44 -6.76 -21.09
N ARG A 304 -15.11 -6.86 -21.13
CA ARG A 304 -14.32 -7.62 -20.13
C ARG A 304 -14.28 -6.95 -18.75
N GLY A 305 -14.85 -5.76 -18.62
CA GLY A 305 -14.90 -4.99 -17.37
C GLY A 305 -13.58 -4.29 -17.03
N PRO A 306 -13.62 -3.31 -16.12
CA PRO A 306 -12.45 -2.54 -15.72
C PRO A 306 -11.51 -3.40 -14.86
N ILE A 307 -10.22 -3.06 -14.89
CA ILE A 307 -9.23 -3.65 -13.99
C ILE A 307 -8.92 -2.73 -12.82
N LYS A 308 -8.82 -3.30 -11.63
CA LYS A 308 -8.42 -2.56 -10.43
C LYS A 308 -6.92 -2.27 -10.46
N MET A 309 -6.53 -1.18 -9.81
CA MET A 309 -5.12 -0.91 -9.52
C MET A 309 -4.52 -2.02 -8.65
N PRO A 310 -3.19 -2.24 -8.71
CA PRO A 310 -2.53 -3.29 -7.94
C PRO A 310 -2.91 -3.24 -6.46
N ALA A 311 -3.23 -4.39 -5.88
CA ALA A 311 -3.64 -4.46 -4.49
C ALA A 311 -2.52 -3.95 -3.56
N THR A 312 -2.91 -3.11 -2.61
CA THR A 312 -2.07 -2.62 -1.53
C THR A 312 -2.30 -3.47 -0.27
N ARG A 313 -1.45 -3.30 0.76
CA ARG A 313 -1.63 -4.00 2.03
C ARG A 313 -3.01 -3.72 2.65
N ILE A 314 -3.51 -2.49 2.51
CA ILE A 314 -4.83 -2.15 3.03
C ILE A 314 -5.95 -2.91 2.31
N ASP A 315 -5.84 -3.14 1.00
CA ASP A 315 -6.83 -3.91 0.23
C ASP A 315 -6.89 -5.38 0.71
N GLN A 316 -5.75 -5.94 1.12
CA GLN A 316 -5.70 -7.29 1.70
C GLN A 316 -6.39 -7.34 3.07
N ILE A 317 -6.17 -6.34 3.92
CA ILE A 317 -6.84 -6.23 5.22
C ILE A 317 -8.35 -6.01 5.05
N ASP A 318 -8.75 -5.22 4.05
CA ASP A 318 -10.16 -5.00 3.71
C ASP A 318 -10.81 -6.32 3.28
N ALA A 319 -10.16 -7.07 2.38
CA ALA A 319 -10.64 -8.39 1.96
C ALA A 319 -10.73 -9.37 3.14
N LEU A 320 -9.69 -9.45 3.98
CA LEU A 320 -9.69 -10.30 5.18
C LEU A 320 -10.84 -9.94 6.12
N THR A 321 -11.06 -8.65 6.36
CA THR A 321 -12.13 -8.16 7.25
C THR A 321 -13.51 -8.52 6.71
N MET A 322 -13.75 -8.26 5.41
CA MET A 322 -15.00 -8.58 4.75
C MET A 322 -15.31 -10.08 4.81
N TRP A 323 -14.36 -10.92 4.41
CA TRP A 323 -14.56 -12.37 4.41
C TRP A 323 -14.64 -12.96 5.80
N SER A 324 -13.89 -12.45 6.77
CA SER A 324 -13.99 -12.90 8.17
C SER A 324 -15.37 -12.64 8.73
N LEU A 325 -15.93 -11.45 8.53
CA LEU A 325 -17.30 -11.11 8.97
C LEU A 325 -18.34 -12.02 8.30
N THR A 326 -18.27 -12.16 6.98
CA THR A 326 -19.24 -12.98 6.21
C THR A 326 -19.18 -14.45 6.62
N VAL A 327 -17.99 -15.05 6.67
CA VAL A 327 -17.84 -16.49 6.98
C VAL A 327 -18.18 -16.77 8.44
N LEU A 328 -17.64 -16.01 9.40
CA LEU A 328 -17.93 -16.23 10.81
C LEU A 328 -19.41 -15.98 11.12
N GLY A 329 -20.03 -14.96 10.50
CA GLY A 329 -21.46 -14.70 10.61
C GLY A 329 -22.31 -15.87 10.10
N ALA A 330 -22.01 -16.39 8.90
CA ALA A 330 -22.70 -17.55 8.36
C ALA A 330 -22.53 -18.80 9.24
N LEU A 331 -21.33 -19.08 9.72
CA LEU A 331 -21.05 -20.21 10.62
C LEU A 331 -21.83 -20.10 11.94
N LEU A 332 -21.92 -18.90 12.51
CA LEU A 332 -22.70 -18.65 13.73
C LEU A 332 -24.21 -18.80 13.50
N ILE A 333 -24.75 -18.37 12.36
CA ILE A 333 -26.18 -18.54 12.06
C ILE A 333 -26.50 -20.03 11.89
N LEU A 334 -25.75 -20.70 11.01
CA LEU A 334 -25.93 -22.12 10.71
C LEU A 334 -25.62 -23.04 11.91
N GLY A 335 -24.83 -22.56 12.87
CA GLY A 335 -24.34 -23.35 13.97
C GLY A 335 -23.40 -24.46 13.49
N LEU A 336 -22.53 -24.13 12.53
CA LEU A 336 -21.47 -25.00 12.00
C LEU A 336 -20.13 -24.58 12.62
N CYS A 337 -19.40 -25.52 13.21
CA CYS A 337 -18.17 -25.26 13.97
C CYS A 337 -18.35 -24.13 15.00
N SER A 338 -19.49 -24.14 15.73
CA SER A 338 -19.99 -22.95 16.43
C SER A 338 -19.02 -22.42 17.49
N ARG A 339 -18.24 -23.29 18.13
CA ARG A 339 -17.22 -22.91 19.11
C ARG A 339 -16.06 -22.15 18.47
N VAL A 340 -15.54 -22.65 17.35
CA VAL A 340 -14.45 -22.03 16.61
C VAL A 340 -14.93 -20.71 16.01
N ALA A 341 -16.15 -20.68 15.45
CA ALA A 341 -16.75 -19.46 14.92
C ALA A 341 -16.94 -18.39 16.01
N ALA A 342 -17.34 -18.79 17.22
CA ALA A 342 -17.51 -17.88 18.34
C ALA A 342 -16.17 -17.32 18.84
N VAL A 343 -15.13 -18.17 19.00
CA VAL A 343 -13.78 -17.71 19.38
C VAL A 343 -13.17 -16.82 18.30
N GLY A 344 -13.30 -17.19 17.03
CA GLY A 344 -12.83 -16.38 15.90
C GLY A 344 -13.54 -15.02 15.84
N GLY A 345 -14.86 -15.00 16.04
CA GLY A 345 -15.64 -13.77 16.09
C GLY A 345 -15.26 -12.87 17.28
N ALA A 346 -15.06 -13.46 18.46
CA ALA A 346 -14.56 -12.75 19.63
C ALA A 346 -13.17 -12.15 19.38
N GLY A 347 -12.26 -12.91 18.75
CA GLY A 347 -10.93 -12.41 18.37
C GLY A 347 -10.98 -11.26 17.37
N LEU A 348 -11.86 -11.33 16.37
CA LEU A 348 -12.05 -10.25 15.40
C LEU A 348 -12.57 -8.96 16.07
N LEU A 349 -13.61 -9.07 16.90
CA LEU A 349 -14.14 -7.92 17.63
C LEU A 349 -13.15 -7.37 18.64
N LEU A 350 -12.31 -8.23 19.23
CA LEU A 350 -11.24 -7.79 20.12
C LEU A 350 -10.25 -6.91 19.36
N MET A 351 -9.90 -7.24 18.12
CA MET A 351 -9.06 -6.37 17.29
C MET A 351 -9.72 -5.02 17.02
N PHE A 352 -11.04 -4.98 16.77
CA PHE A 352 -11.76 -3.70 16.64
C PHE A 352 -11.78 -2.93 17.97
N TYR A 353 -12.07 -3.60 19.08
CA TYR A 353 -12.02 -2.97 20.40
C TYR A 353 -10.65 -2.35 20.71
N LEU A 354 -9.57 -3.07 20.41
CA LEU A 354 -8.21 -2.64 20.69
C LEU A 354 -7.67 -1.56 19.75
N ALA A 355 -8.28 -1.36 18.58
CA ALA A 355 -7.88 -0.31 17.64
C ALA A 355 -8.21 1.09 18.15
N MET A 356 -9.30 1.23 18.91
CA MET A 356 -9.74 2.48 19.54
C MET A 356 -10.41 2.18 20.89
N PRO A 357 -9.64 1.78 21.91
CA PRO A 357 -10.22 1.30 23.16
C PRO A 357 -10.80 2.47 23.97
N PRO A 358 -11.97 2.31 24.61
CA PRO A 358 -12.60 3.30 25.48
C PRO A 358 -11.93 3.35 26.86
N TRP A 359 -10.60 3.43 26.90
CA TRP A 359 -9.81 3.44 28.12
C TRP A 359 -9.57 4.86 28.62
N PRO A 360 -9.45 5.09 29.93
CA PRO A 360 -8.99 6.36 30.48
C PRO A 360 -7.65 6.78 29.86
N GLY A 361 -7.55 8.05 29.49
CA GLY A 361 -6.35 8.60 28.85
C GLY A 361 -6.26 8.35 27.33
N VAL A 362 -7.13 7.52 26.75
CA VAL A 362 -7.21 7.37 25.29
C VAL A 362 -8.22 8.38 24.72
N PRO A 363 -7.87 9.15 23.67
CA PRO A 363 -8.79 10.13 23.12
C PRO A 363 -10.06 9.46 22.57
N PRO A 364 -11.26 9.97 22.88
CA PRO A 364 -12.53 9.30 22.59
C PRO A 364 -12.73 9.09 21.09
N ALA A 365 -13.14 7.88 20.71
CA ALA A 365 -13.39 7.55 19.30
C ALA A 365 -14.42 8.52 18.68
N PRO A 366 -14.22 8.95 17.43
CA PRO A 366 -15.18 9.82 16.76
C PRO A 366 -16.52 9.10 16.56
N GLY A 367 -17.61 9.70 17.06
CA GLY A 367 -18.95 9.14 16.95
C GLY A 367 -19.83 9.54 18.13
N PRO A 368 -21.13 9.17 18.10
CA PRO A 368 -22.07 9.46 19.18
C PRO A 368 -21.89 8.55 20.40
N GLU A 369 -21.10 7.49 20.28
CA GLU A 369 -20.90 6.50 21.35
C GLU A 369 -19.88 7.01 22.37
N HIS A 370 -20.34 7.26 23.60
CA HIS A 370 -19.49 7.46 24.77
C HIS A 370 -19.56 6.21 25.65
N SER A 371 -18.42 5.59 25.90
CA SER A 371 -18.32 4.38 26.71
C SER A 371 -17.06 4.47 27.55
N LEU A 372 -17.13 3.99 28.79
CA LEU A 372 -15.97 3.82 29.66
C LEU A 372 -15.74 2.32 29.84
N TRP A 373 -14.62 1.81 29.33
CA TRP A 373 -14.22 0.39 29.29
C TRP A 373 -15.14 -0.52 28.46
N VAL A 374 -16.45 -0.45 28.64
CA VAL A 374 -17.44 -1.36 28.05
C VAL A 374 -18.20 -0.65 26.93
N ASN A 375 -17.92 -1.04 25.69
CA ASN A 375 -18.68 -0.65 24.51
C ASN A 375 -19.40 -1.88 23.92
N LYS A 376 -20.14 -1.69 22.82
CA LYS A 376 -20.84 -2.78 22.13
C LYS A 376 -19.92 -3.96 21.75
N ASN A 377 -18.71 -3.66 21.27
CA ASN A 377 -17.74 -4.69 20.88
C ASN A 377 -17.38 -5.57 22.08
N LEU A 378 -17.13 -4.99 23.26
CA LEU A 378 -16.78 -5.77 24.46
C LEU A 378 -17.94 -6.65 24.95
N ILE A 379 -19.17 -6.12 24.89
CA ILE A 379 -20.37 -6.90 25.25
C ILE A 379 -20.51 -8.11 24.30
N GLU A 380 -20.35 -7.90 23.00
CA GLU A 380 -20.40 -8.96 22.00
C GLU A 380 -19.27 -9.98 22.16
N ILE A 381 -18.05 -9.55 22.50
CA ILE A 381 -16.93 -10.45 22.81
C ILE A 381 -17.28 -11.37 23.98
N ILE A 382 -17.78 -10.81 25.09
CA ILE A 382 -18.15 -11.59 26.28
C ILE A 382 -19.27 -12.58 25.93
N ALA A 383 -20.28 -12.14 25.16
CA ALA A 383 -21.35 -13.00 24.69
C ALA A 383 -20.85 -14.16 23.82
N LEU A 384 -19.96 -13.87 22.86
CA LEU A 384 -19.35 -14.90 22.00
C LEU A 384 -18.48 -15.88 22.79
N LEU A 385 -17.69 -15.39 23.74
CA LEU A 385 -16.90 -16.27 24.62
C LEU A 385 -17.80 -17.16 25.47
N ALA A 386 -18.88 -16.64 26.04
CA ALA A 386 -19.87 -17.46 26.74
C ALA A 386 -20.47 -18.53 25.81
N LEU A 387 -20.84 -18.15 24.59
CA LEU A 387 -21.35 -19.05 23.56
C LEU A 387 -20.33 -20.13 23.13
N ALA A 388 -19.02 -19.85 23.21
CA ALA A 388 -17.98 -20.81 22.88
C ALA A 388 -17.91 -21.98 23.89
N PHE A 389 -18.26 -21.75 25.15
CA PHE A 389 -18.34 -22.79 26.18
C PHE A 389 -19.67 -23.56 26.17
N LEU A 390 -20.69 -23.05 25.47
CA LEU A 390 -22.02 -23.64 25.42
C LEU A 390 -22.20 -24.46 24.13
N PRO A 391 -22.81 -25.65 24.17
CA PRO A 391 -23.02 -26.50 23.01
C PRO A 391 -24.20 -26.03 22.13
N THR A 392 -24.32 -24.72 21.87
CA THR A 392 -25.44 -24.14 21.11
C THR A 392 -25.56 -24.67 19.69
N GLY A 393 -24.43 -25.02 19.05
CA GLY A 393 -24.40 -25.71 17.75
C GLY A 393 -25.04 -27.11 17.77
N ARG A 394 -24.91 -27.84 18.88
CA ARG A 394 -25.51 -29.18 19.04
C ARG A 394 -26.99 -29.12 19.44
N TRP A 395 -27.44 -28.05 20.08
CA TRP A 395 -28.85 -27.86 20.41
C TRP A 395 -29.69 -27.54 19.17
N PHE A 396 -29.29 -26.50 18.43
CA PHE A 396 -29.99 -26.00 17.25
C PHE A 396 -28.97 -25.49 16.22
N GLY A 397 -28.36 -26.40 15.48
CA GLY A 397 -27.35 -26.09 14.46
C GLY A 397 -26.93 -27.32 13.65
N ILE A 398 -26.20 -27.09 12.57
CA ILE A 398 -25.70 -28.17 11.71
C ILE A 398 -24.71 -29.08 12.45
N ASP A 399 -24.02 -28.57 13.49
CA ASP A 399 -23.14 -29.37 14.35
C ASP A 399 -23.86 -30.56 15.01
N ALA A 400 -25.18 -30.49 15.20
CA ALA A 400 -25.99 -31.60 15.68
C ALA A 400 -25.97 -32.80 14.70
N LEU A 401 -25.99 -32.53 13.38
CA LEU A 401 -26.00 -33.56 12.34
C LEU A 401 -24.66 -34.31 12.25
N VAL A 402 -23.55 -33.61 12.46
CA VAL A 402 -22.20 -34.18 12.43
C VAL A 402 -21.93 -35.04 13.66
N GLY A 403 -22.51 -34.70 14.82
CA GLY A 403 -22.41 -35.50 16.05
C GLY A 403 -23.06 -36.89 15.97
N HIS A 404 -23.91 -37.13 14.95
CA HIS A 404 -24.54 -38.43 14.69
C HIS A 404 -23.82 -39.25 13.60
N LEU A 405 -22.78 -38.71 12.95
CA LEU A 405 -21.92 -39.50 12.07
C LEU A 405 -20.93 -40.30 12.92
N PRO A 406 -20.86 -41.64 12.79
CA PRO A 406 -19.85 -42.44 13.45
C PRO A 406 -18.51 -42.20 12.77
N LEU A 407 -17.84 -41.10 13.13
CA LEU A 407 -16.41 -40.94 12.87
C LEU A 407 -15.70 -41.97 13.76
N LYS A 408 -15.50 -43.18 13.21
CA LYS A 408 -14.56 -44.17 13.74
C LYS A 408 -13.16 -43.55 13.67
N LEU A 409 -12.81 -42.69 14.62
CA LEU A 409 -11.41 -42.51 14.96
C LEU A 409 -10.95 -43.87 15.48
N LYS A 410 -10.15 -44.55 14.66
CA LYS A 410 -9.44 -45.77 15.02
C LYS A 410 -8.49 -45.40 16.15
N THR A 411 -8.96 -45.49 17.39
CA THR A 411 -8.11 -45.54 18.57
C THR A 411 -7.19 -46.73 18.36
N ARG A 412 -5.93 -46.43 18.11
CA ARG A 412 -4.87 -47.42 18.03
C ARG A 412 -4.68 -47.91 19.47
N THR A 413 -5.35 -48.99 19.81
CA THR A 413 -5.15 -49.73 21.06
C THR A 413 -3.67 -50.07 21.16
N THR A 414 -2.96 -49.36 22.04
CA THR A 414 -1.71 -49.83 22.62
C THR A 414 -2.07 -51.00 23.54
N ALA A 415 -1.78 -52.21 23.07
CA ALA A 415 -1.80 -53.40 23.90
C ALA A 415 -0.62 -53.33 24.88
N ASP A 416 -0.98 -53.05 26.12
CA ASP A 416 -0.51 -53.67 27.38
C ASP A 416 0.76 -54.54 27.32
N SER A 417 1.78 -54.13 28.08
CA SER A 417 2.53 -55.05 28.92
C SER A 417 2.89 -54.32 30.23
N THR A 418 2.08 -54.61 31.24
CA THR A 418 2.23 -54.30 32.65
C THR A 418 3.55 -54.84 33.23
N THR A 419 4.26 -54.04 34.04
CA THR A 419 5.15 -54.58 35.10
C THR A 419 5.22 -53.57 36.25
N THR A 420 4.71 -53.98 37.40
CA THR A 420 4.84 -53.29 38.70
C THR A 420 5.67 -54.19 39.61
N GLU A 421 6.76 -53.60 40.12
CA GLU A 421 7.46 -53.78 41.41
C GLU A 421 7.30 -55.07 42.26
N ASP A 422 8.46 -55.71 42.49
CA ASP A 422 9.16 -55.92 43.79
C ASP A 422 8.52 -56.77 44.91
N ASP A 423 9.11 -57.95 45.21
CA ASP A 423 9.34 -58.47 46.57
C ASP A 423 10.33 -59.69 46.62
N SER A 424 11.29 -59.59 47.55
CA SER A 424 12.13 -60.58 48.30
C SER A 424 12.73 -61.91 47.74
N SER A 425 14.07 -61.92 47.70
CA SER A 425 15.14 -62.88 48.14
C SER A 425 14.83 -64.35 48.59
N PRO A 426 15.86 -65.22 48.80
CA PRO A 426 16.95 -65.69 47.91
C PRO A 426 17.24 -67.23 48.00
N GLU A 427 17.82 -67.88 46.99
CA GLU A 427 18.61 -69.14 47.09
C GLU A 427 19.17 -69.48 45.68
N GLU A 428 20.46 -69.34 45.41
CA GLU A 428 21.59 -70.26 45.64
C GLU A 428 22.03 -70.96 44.34
N THR A 429 23.35 -70.88 44.08
CA THR A 429 24.21 -71.87 43.40
C THR A 429 24.61 -71.68 41.92
N ARG A 430 25.89 -71.26 41.73
CA ARG A 430 26.93 -71.68 40.75
C ARG A 430 26.65 -71.50 39.24
N ALA A 431 27.61 -71.24 38.35
CA ALA A 431 29.03 -70.90 38.36
C ALA A 431 29.42 -70.63 36.88
N ALA A 432 30.49 -69.83 36.66
CA ALA A 432 31.35 -69.78 35.45
C ALA A 432 30.65 -69.36 34.12
N ASP A 433 31.24 -68.64 33.17
CA ASP A 433 32.62 -68.40 32.80
C ASP A 433 32.68 -67.21 31.80
N GLN A 434 33.84 -66.54 31.78
CA GLN A 434 34.52 -65.93 30.61
C GLN A 434 33.97 -64.66 29.91
N GLU A 435 34.67 -63.55 30.21
CA GLU A 435 35.16 -62.48 29.31
C GLU A 435 35.95 -63.02 28.08
N PRO A 436 36.47 -62.18 27.15
CA PRO A 436 35.94 -60.95 26.53
C PRO A 436 36.29 -60.91 25.00
N ALA A 437 36.42 -59.69 24.45
CA ALA A 437 37.21 -59.35 23.25
C ALA A 437 36.45 -59.52 21.90
N GLU A 438 36.62 -58.69 20.88
CA GLU A 438 37.56 -57.61 20.61
C GLU A 438 37.16 -56.98 19.26
N THR A 439 37.55 -55.71 19.04
CA THR A 439 37.96 -55.08 17.76
C THR A 439 37.01 -55.09 16.55
N GLU A 440 37.03 -54.15 15.60
CA GLU A 440 38.00 -53.16 15.17
C GLU A 440 37.29 -52.15 14.24
N GLU A 441 37.95 -51.01 14.00
CA GLU A 441 38.11 -50.25 12.73
C GLU A 441 37.03 -50.31 11.63
N SER A 442 36.80 -49.31 10.78
CA SER A 442 37.31 -47.99 10.41
C SER A 442 36.23 -47.49 9.39
N ASP A 443 36.09 -46.26 8.89
CA ASP A 443 37.04 -45.27 8.43
C ASP A 443 36.33 -43.91 8.39
N ALA A 444 37.13 -42.88 8.69
CA ALA A 444 36.86 -41.48 8.42
C ALA A 444 37.26 -41.12 6.98
N VAL A 445 36.62 -40.10 6.39
CA VAL A 445 37.21 -39.04 5.52
C VAL A 445 36.17 -37.89 5.51
N GLN A 446 36.33 -36.78 6.24
CA GLN A 446 37.26 -35.62 6.10
C GLN A 446 36.78 -34.60 5.04
N THR A 447 36.09 -33.54 5.47
CA THR A 447 36.49 -32.11 5.66
C THR A 447 36.97 -31.35 4.42
N ASP A 448 36.39 -30.17 4.21
CA ASP A 448 37.05 -28.84 4.21
C ASP A 448 35.91 -27.80 4.08
N GLY A 449 35.78 -26.70 4.83
CA GLY A 449 36.80 -25.91 5.51
C GLY A 449 37.10 -24.67 4.68
N ASP A 450 36.47 -23.53 4.99
CA ASP A 450 37.22 -22.28 5.11
C ASP A 450 36.42 -21.15 5.79
N VAL A 451 37.07 -20.62 6.81
CA VAL A 451 36.73 -19.48 7.67
C VAL A 451 37.67 -18.34 7.27
N VAL A 452 37.17 -17.11 7.23
CA VAL A 452 38.02 -15.92 7.31
C VAL A 452 37.45 -15.00 8.37
N ASP A 453 38.32 -14.67 9.32
CA ASP A 453 38.14 -13.78 10.45
C ASP A 453 39.27 -12.74 10.43
N VAL A 454 39.24 -11.79 11.38
CA VAL A 454 40.27 -10.77 11.71
C VAL A 454 40.11 -9.46 10.91
N ASP A 455 40.02 -8.25 11.50
CA ASP A 455 40.83 -7.72 12.61
C ASP A 455 40.18 -6.55 13.39
N HIS A 456 40.67 -6.36 14.62
CA HIS A 456 40.39 -5.31 15.58
C HIS A 456 41.63 -4.42 15.76
N SER A 457 41.48 -3.10 15.84
CA SER A 457 42.39 -2.24 16.65
C SER A 457 41.82 -0.83 16.87
N ASN A 458 41.71 -0.44 18.15
CA ASN A 458 42.07 0.83 18.81
C ASN A 458 41.75 2.19 18.13
N GLU A 459 41.38 3.30 18.78
CA GLU A 459 41.34 3.77 20.17
C GLU A 459 40.91 5.26 20.08
N THR A 460 40.28 5.81 21.13
CA THR A 460 40.45 7.17 21.70
C THR A 460 39.15 7.74 22.28
N ASP A 461 39.20 7.93 23.60
CA ASP A 461 38.44 8.88 24.41
C ASP A 461 38.31 10.27 23.75
N ASP A 462 37.14 10.90 23.84
CA ASP A 462 37.04 12.23 24.46
C ASP A 462 35.59 12.59 24.84
N LYS A 463 35.40 13.08 26.07
CA LYS A 463 34.20 13.76 26.56
C LYS A 463 34.58 15.21 26.79
N PRO A 464 33.66 16.16 26.53
CA PRO A 464 33.29 17.00 27.66
C PRO A 464 31.79 17.27 27.81
N LYS A 465 31.50 17.74 29.03
CA LYS A 465 30.22 18.11 29.67
C LYS A 465 29.65 19.45 29.16
N PRO A 466 28.42 19.82 29.58
CA PRO A 466 27.58 20.84 28.94
C PRO A 466 27.79 22.27 29.46
N GLU A 467 27.34 23.23 28.66
CA GLU A 467 26.81 24.54 29.07
C GLU A 467 25.48 24.81 28.37
#